data_AF-A0A658BNP6-F1
#
_entry.id   AF-A0A658BNP6-F1
#
_cell.length_a   1.000
_cell.length_b   1.000
_cell.length_c   1.000
_cell.angle_alpha   90.00
_cell.angle_beta   90.00
_cell.angle_gamma   90.00
#
_symmetry.space_group_name_H-M   'P 1'
#
loop_
_entity.id
_entity.type
_entity.pdbx_description
1 polymer ?
#
loop_
_entity_poly.entity_id
_entity_poly.type
_entity_poly.pdbx_seq_one_letter_code
_entity_poly.pdbx_strand_id
1 'polypeptide(L)'
;MEFHLSTHAEKRVLSRGIKPEWIAAALDFPARIENDMLDPALVHVLLPVPEKGFRVLRVIYNETIAPVTIVTAYFDDTLRDI
;
A
#
# COMPACT_ATOMS: atom_id res chain seq x y z
N MET A 1 2.13 -8.04 8.99
CA MET A 1 3.04 -7.00 9.51
C MET A 1 2.19 -5.98 10.24
N GLU A 2 2.60 -5.53 11.44
CA GLU A 2 1.91 -4.46 12.15
C GLU A 2 2.19 -3.11 11.47
N PHE A 3 1.18 -2.25 11.35
CA PHE A 3 1.31 -0.94 10.74
C PHE A 3 0.40 0.11 11.38
N HIS A 4 0.77 1.38 11.22
CA HIS A 4 -0.10 2.52 11.50
C HIS A 4 -0.42 3.30 10.24
N LEU A 5 -1.59 3.92 10.20
CA LEU A 5 -1.92 4.88 9.14
C LEU A 5 -1.50 6.27 9.58
N SER A 6 -0.77 6.99 8.73
CA SER A 6 -0.64 8.45 8.90
C SER A 6 -2.01 9.11 8.76
N THR A 7 -2.19 10.32 9.31
CA THR A 7 -3.44 11.10 9.14
C THR A 7 -3.81 11.31 7.67
N HIS A 8 -2.83 11.38 6.78
CA HIS A 8 -3.08 11.40 5.33
C HIS A 8 -3.66 10.06 4.85
N ALA A 9 -2.98 8.96 5.18
CA ALA A 9 -3.40 7.62 4.79
C ALA A 9 -4.80 7.27 5.30
N GLU A 10 -5.14 7.59 6.56
CA GLU A 10 -6.48 7.36 7.12
C GLU A 10 -7.58 7.95 6.24
N LYS A 11 -7.44 9.24 5.88
CA LYS A 11 -8.40 9.95 5.02
C LYS A 11 -8.49 9.31 3.64
N ARG A 12 -7.35 8.90 3.06
CA ARG A 12 -7.25 8.32 1.73
C ARG A 12 -7.79 6.90 1.64
N VAL A 13 -7.54 6.08 2.65
CA VAL A 13 -8.00 4.70 2.77
C VAL A 13 -9.51 4.69 2.94
N LEU A 14 -10.02 5.51 3.86
CA LEU A 14 -11.45 5.63 4.13
C LEU A 14 -12.22 6.12 2.90
N SER A 15 -11.77 7.19 2.24
CA SER A 15 -12.50 7.77 1.09
C SER A 15 -12.52 6.86 -0.14
N ARG A 16 -11.57 5.92 -0.25
CA ARG A 16 -11.49 4.97 -1.36
C ARG A 16 -12.07 3.60 -1.04
N GLY A 17 -12.55 3.39 0.19
CA GLY A 17 -13.04 2.09 0.65
C GLY A 17 -11.97 1.00 0.58
N ILE A 18 -10.71 1.36 0.86
CA ILE A 18 -9.60 0.40 0.95
C ILE A 18 -9.72 -0.25 2.32
N LYS A 19 -9.76 -1.57 2.34
CA LYS A 19 -9.92 -2.29 3.59
C LYS A 19 -8.56 -2.53 4.26
N PRO A 20 -8.46 -2.43 5.60
CA PRO A 20 -7.22 -2.68 6.33
C PRO A 20 -6.61 -4.07 6.04
N GLU A 21 -7.44 -5.09 5.81
CA GLU A 21 -6.98 -6.44 5.46
C GLU A 21 -6.24 -6.49 4.12
N TRP A 22 -6.58 -5.64 3.14
CA TRP A 22 -5.83 -5.57 1.89
C TRP A 22 -4.48 -4.90 2.07
N ILE A 23 -4.39 -3.91 2.97
CA ILE A 23 -3.12 -3.28 3.33
C ILE A 23 -2.23 -4.31 4.04
N ALA A 24 -2.77 -5.02 5.03
CA ALA A 24 -2.05 -6.08 5.73
C ALA A 24 -1.54 -7.15 4.74
N ALA A 25 -2.40 -7.63 3.84
CA ALA A 25 -2.03 -8.59 2.81
C ALA A 25 -0.94 -8.06 1.87
N ALA A 26 -0.98 -6.78 1.49
CA ALA A 26 0.04 -6.18 0.64
C ALA A 26 1.40 -6.06 1.33
N LEU A 27 1.43 -5.85 2.65
CA LEU A 27 2.66 -5.83 3.44
C LEU A 27 3.24 -7.23 3.65
N ASP A 28 2.40 -8.24 3.86
CA ASP A 28 2.84 -9.60 4.16
C ASP A 28 3.15 -10.44 2.90
N PHE A 29 2.38 -10.23 1.84
CA PHE A 29 2.46 -11.01 0.59
C PHE A 29 2.40 -10.12 -0.64
N PRO A 30 3.35 -9.16 -0.80
CA PRO A 30 3.38 -8.32 -1.99
C PRO A 30 3.63 -9.14 -3.25
N ALA A 31 2.93 -8.80 -4.33
CA ALA A 31 3.25 -9.32 -5.66
C ALA A 31 4.49 -8.63 -6.24
N ARG A 32 4.71 -7.36 -5.87
CA ARG A 32 5.91 -6.60 -6.23
C ARG A 32 6.27 -5.61 -5.11
N ILE A 33 7.57 -5.41 -4.93
CA ILE A 33 8.15 -4.42 -4.03
C ILE A 33 9.00 -3.48 -4.89
N GLU A 34 8.81 -2.17 -4.74
CA GLU A 34 9.55 -1.11 -5.42
C GLU A 34 10.03 -0.10 -4.37
N ASN A 35 11.29 0.33 -4.41
CA ASN A 35 11.75 1.45 -3.58
C ASN A 35 11.36 2.78 -4.24
N ASP A 36 11.03 3.79 -3.45
CA ASP A 36 10.79 5.12 -3.99
C ASP A 36 12.11 5.72 -4.53
N MET A 37 12.02 6.37 -5.68
CA MET A 37 13.19 6.91 -6.40
C MET A 37 13.68 8.25 -5.83
N LEU A 38 12.85 8.94 -5.05
CA LEU A 38 13.12 10.26 -4.48
C LEU A 38 13.34 10.20 -2.98
N ASP A 39 12.63 9.32 -2.27
CA ASP A 39 12.75 9.14 -0.82
C ASP A 39 13.15 7.70 -0.46
N PRO A 40 14.42 7.44 -0.13
CA PRO A 40 14.91 6.09 0.18
C PRO A 40 14.30 5.51 1.47
N ALA A 41 13.55 6.28 2.26
CA ALA A 41 12.82 5.76 3.42
C ALA A 41 11.46 5.14 3.04
N LEU A 42 11.00 5.31 1.79
CA LEU A 42 9.69 4.86 1.34
C LEU A 42 9.78 3.60 0.47
N VAL A 43 8.91 2.65 0.79
CA VAL A 43 8.72 1.42 0.04
C VAL A 43 7.30 1.36 -0.51
N HIS A 44 7.18 0.96 -1.77
CA HIS A 44 5.94 0.72 -2.47
C HIS A 44 5.73 -0.79 -2.59
N VAL A 45 4.65 -1.29 -2.00
CA VAL A 45 4.21 -2.67 -2.21
C VAL A 45 2.95 -2.70 -3.05
N LEU A 46 2.90 -3.66 -3.96
CA LEU A 46 1.84 -3.81 -4.93
C LEU A 46 1.19 -5.18 -4.79
N LEU A 47 -0.14 -5.18 -4.78
CA LEU A 47 -0.94 -6.39 -4.65
C LEU A 47 -2.20 -6.32 -5.53
N PRO A 48 -2.39 -7.22 -6.50
CA PRO A 48 -3.67 -7.39 -7.17
C PRO A 48 -4.73 -7.84 -6.16
N VAL A 49 -5.87 -7.15 -6.11
CA VAL A 49 -6.97 -7.49 -5.19
C VAL A 49 -8.10 -8.18 -5.98
N PRO A 50 -8.28 -9.51 -5.87
CA PRO A 50 -9.30 -10.24 -6.63
C PRO A 50 -10.72 -9.70 -6.41
N GLU A 51 -11.05 -9.34 -5.17
CA GLU A 51 -12.36 -8.80 -4.77
C GLU A 51 -12.65 -7.41 -5.35
N LYS A 52 -11.64 -6.77 -5.96
CA LYS A 52 -11.76 -5.51 -6.70
C LYS A 52 -11.47 -5.68 -8.19
N GLY A 53 -11.74 -6.87 -8.73
CA GLY A 53 -11.56 -7.16 -10.15
C GLY A 53 -10.08 -7.13 -10.55
N PHE A 54 -9.22 -7.61 -9.65
CA PHE A 54 -7.76 -7.62 -9.82
C PHE A 54 -7.12 -6.24 -10.01
N ARG A 55 -7.78 -5.16 -9.57
CA ARG A 55 -7.13 -3.85 -9.49
C ARG A 55 -5.93 -3.92 -8.55
N VAL A 56 -4.82 -3.32 -8.96
CA VAL A 56 -3.57 -3.33 -8.19
C VAL A 56 -3.67 -2.30 -7.07
N LEU A 57 -3.64 -2.77 -5.83
CA LEU A 57 -3.46 -1.92 -4.67
C LEU A 57 -1.97 -1.58 -4.53
N ARG A 58 -1.64 -0.31 -4.58
CA ARG A 58 -0.31 0.21 -4.22
C ARG A 58 -0.38 0.79 -2.81
N VAL A 59 0.45 0.29 -1.91
CA VAL A 59 0.62 0.79 -0.55
C VAL A 59 2.03 1.36 -0.41
N ILE A 60 2.12 2.57 0.11
CA ILE A 60 3.38 3.28 0.33
C ILE A 60 3.56 3.43 1.84
N TYR A 61 4.69 2.94 2.37
CA TYR A 61 5.00 3.03 3.78
C TYR A 61 6.45 3.46 4.02
N ASN A 62 6.68 4.09 5.17
CA ASN A 62 8.02 4.39 5.66
C ASN A 62 8.57 3.16 6.39
N GLU A 63 9.64 2.57 5.87
CA GLU A 63 10.24 1.35 6.41
C GLU A 63 11.23 1.59 7.56
N THR A 64 11.62 2.84 7.79
CA THR A 64 12.62 3.22 8.81
C THR A 64 12.03 3.34 10.22
N ILE A 65 10.70 3.18 10.36
CA ILE A 65 9.95 3.30 11.60
C ILE A 65 9.26 1.97 11.91
N ALA A 66 9.30 1.53 13.17
CA ALA A 66 8.62 0.33 13.64
C ALA A 66 7.57 0.67 14.72
N PRO A 67 6.28 0.27 14.54
CA PRO A 67 5.73 -0.39 13.35
C PRO A 67 5.71 0.55 12.13
N VAL A 68 5.68 -0.03 10.93
CA VAL A 68 5.76 0.75 9.69
C VAL A 68 4.58 1.71 9.58
N THR A 69 4.85 2.91 9.08
CA THR A 69 3.82 3.94 8.92
C THR A 69 3.40 4.05 7.47
N ILE A 70 2.14 3.74 7.19
CA ILE A 70 1.53 3.91 5.87
C ILE A 70 1.38 5.41 5.58
N VAL A 71 2.03 5.85 4.51
CA VAL A 71 1.95 7.23 4.02
C VAL A 71 0.70 7.40 3.16
N THR A 72 0.41 6.44 2.29
CA THR A 72 -0.81 6.43 1.46
C THR A 72 -1.08 5.04 0.88
N ALA A 73 -2.32 4.79 0.47
CA ALA A 73 -2.71 3.61 -0.29
C ALA A 73 -3.78 3.97 -1.33
N TYR A 74 -3.68 3.39 -2.52
CA TYR A 74 -4.62 3.61 -3.62
C TYR A 74 -4.59 2.47 -4.63
N PHE A 75 -5.67 2.33 -5.40
CA PHE A 75 -5.68 1.45 -6.56
C PHE A 75 -5.01 2.15 -7.75
N ASP A 76 -3.98 1.54 -8.30
CA ASP A 76 -3.20 2.04 -9.42
C ASP A 76 -3.78 1.48 -10.73
N ASP A 77 -4.58 2.30 -11.42
CA ASP A 77 -5.25 1.90 -12.66
C ASP A 77 -4.31 1.92 -13.89
N THR A 78 -3.05 2.32 -13.71
CA THR A 78 -2.05 2.33 -14.80
C THR A 78 -1.33 1.00 -14.95
N LEU A 79 -1.35 0.17 -13.91
CA LEU A 79 -0.71 -1.14 -13.92
C LEU A 79 -1.65 -2.20 -14.49
N ARG A 80 -1.17 -2.91 -15.51
CA ARG A 80 -1.91 -3.98 -16.19
C ARG A 80 -1.22 -5.35 -16.13
N ASP A 81 0.04 -5.39 -15.69
CA ASP A 81 0.91 -6.57 -15.78
C ASP A 81 1.61 -6.89 -14.43
N ILE A 82 0.83 -7.38 -13.45
CA ILE A 82 1.30 -7.96 -12.18
C ILE A 82 0.54 -9.26 -11.91
#